data_AF-R7QHV3-F1
#
_entry.id   AF-R7QHV3-F1
#
_cell.length_a   1.000
_cell.length_b   1.000
_cell.length_c   1.000
_cell.angle_alpha   90.00
_cell.angle_beta   90.00
_cell.angle_gamma   90.00
#
_symmetry.space_group_name_H-M   'P 1'
#
loop_
_entity.id
_entity.type
_entity.pdbx_description
1 polymer ?
#
loop_
_entity_poly.entity_id
_entity_poly.type
_entity_poly.pdbx_seq_one_letter_code
_entity_poly.pdbx_strand_id
1 'polypeptide(L)'
;MFANLHRQWDAPRLPASSSALVNNRYRLGRKLGAGAFAKVYEARDLSSGDVVAVKLERASKPYPSLATEYAVYEKLARAHANIRGVPTMRFYGAHGSYNAIVLDCLGQSLATVVDKQKRRFSMKSVLMIGIQTLYILEGLHHHGFLHRDIKPDNMMPGRLDPKQIYLADYGLAGQYRDQWNRHIAPMTNVGTVGTVEFSSLNSMHGRELSRRDDLESLGYTMCFLFRGDLPWTGVRAHGMQALQRKVTEAKSGCSLRTLCRNMPHEMIGFFQYVQGLQFDECPNYGLLRHLFRHALAAAGHREDNIFEEWMSSFSVSDVTDDSPAHSYDEPRHFQRRSLPEDAPQPKPIAPPQQLTRKLTERAPGARHTERDVMLYRWRRERYMHRTRARAMERGATRPRGRDRSLEWDPRAGRIPHTRGERRRDMERGHRERERDAERERKYKARDTNREREKSRRHTERHHARKSYAAKAKAKAGDKMRRKTTTKSPRKHAERDPDYPHRRHTDAARGPSPRAQRDGRRFHRR
;
A
#
# COMPACT_ATOMS: atom_id res chain seq x y z
N MET A 1 -37.08 18.67 -28.81
CA MET A 1 -38.20 18.05 -28.06
C MET A 1 -37.80 16.61 -27.74
N PHE A 2 -37.08 16.40 -26.63
CA PHE A 2 -37.56 15.72 -25.41
C PHE A 2 -38.38 14.45 -25.68
N ALA A 3 -37.83 13.27 -25.31
CA ALA A 3 -38.26 12.53 -24.12
C ALA A 3 -37.75 11.08 -24.09
N ASN A 4 -37.36 10.66 -22.88
CA ASN A 4 -37.51 9.32 -22.31
C ASN A 4 -36.67 8.15 -22.86
N LEU A 5 -35.58 7.85 -22.14
CA LEU A 5 -35.31 6.47 -21.70
C LEU A 5 -34.41 6.43 -20.45
N HIS A 6 -34.97 6.91 -19.33
CA HIS A 6 -34.56 6.47 -17.99
C HIS A 6 -35.42 5.25 -17.60
N ARG A 7 -34.88 4.03 -17.66
CA ARG A 7 -35.49 2.88 -16.99
C ARG A 7 -34.95 2.77 -15.56
N GLN A 8 -35.85 3.02 -14.62
CA GLN A 8 -35.70 2.90 -13.18
C GLN A 8 -35.51 1.43 -12.78
N TRP A 9 -34.54 1.17 -11.89
CA TRP A 9 -34.51 -0.03 -11.07
C TRP A 9 -35.00 0.40 -9.68
N ASP A 10 -36.23 0.04 -9.32
CA ASP A 10 -36.82 0.39 -8.02
C ASP A 10 -36.10 -0.39 -6.90
N ALA A 11 -35.15 0.28 -6.25
CA ALA A 11 -34.71 -0.06 -4.91
C ALA A 11 -35.73 0.52 -3.90
N PRO A 12 -35.97 -0.12 -2.74
CA PRO A 12 -36.98 0.32 -1.80
C PRO A 12 -36.76 1.77 -1.39
N ARG A 13 -37.74 2.63 -1.72
CA ARG A 13 -37.72 4.06 -1.41
C ARG A 13 -37.80 4.22 0.09
N LEU A 14 -36.83 4.92 0.67
CA LEU A 14 -36.94 5.43 2.03
C LEU A 14 -38.16 6.36 2.11
N PRO A 15 -38.97 6.31 3.18
CA PRO A 15 -40.18 7.11 3.31
C PRO A 15 -39.86 8.61 3.20
N ALA A 16 -40.71 9.32 2.46
CA ALA A 16 -40.54 10.70 2.01
C ALA A 16 -40.74 11.77 3.12
N SER A 17 -40.37 11.49 4.37
CA SER A 17 -40.37 12.52 5.42
C SER A 17 -39.01 12.56 6.12
N SER A 18 -38.30 13.69 5.96
CA SER A 18 -36.94 14.02 6.40
C SER A 18 -35.80 13.45 5.55
N SER A 19 -35.26 14.27 4.64
CA SER A 19 -33.89 14.06 4.16
C SER A 19 -32.96 14.16 5.37
N ALA A 20 -32.51 13.03 5.91
CA ALA A 20 -31.70 13.02 7.13
C ALA A 20 -30.48 13.95 6.97
N LEU A 21 -30.42 14.98 7.80
CA LEU A 21 -29.34 15.97 7.82
C LEU A 21 -28.28 15.53 8.82
N VAL A 22 -27.06 15.34 8.34
CA VAL A 22 -25.90 15.15 9.22
C VAL A 22 -25.33 16.53 9.57
N ASN A 23 -25.08 16.77 10.85
CA ASN A 23 -24.55 18.04 11.37
C ASN A 23 -25.37 19.28 10.92
N ASN A 24 -26.69 19.14 10.74
CA ASN A 24 -27.58 20.19 10.21
C ASN A 24 -27.10 20.87 8.91
N ARG A 25 -26.22 20.21 8.15
CA ARG A 25 -25.52 20.79 6.99
C ARG A 25 -25.46 19.85 5.80
N TYR A 26 -25.28 18.56 6.02
CA TYR A 26 -25.09 17.60 4.94
C TYR A 26 -26.37 16.81 4.71
N ARG A 27 -27.04 17.07 3.59
CA ARG A 27 -28.27 16.37 3.20
C ARG A 27 -27.93 15.03 2.58
N LEU A 28 -28.22 13.94 3.28
CA LEU A 28 -27.99 12.59 2.76
C LEU A 28 -28.85 12.33 1.51
N GLY A 29 -28.23 11.75 0.50
CA GLY A 29 -28.84 11.29 -0.74
C GLY A 29 -28.74 9.78 -0.89
N ARG A 30 -28.45 9.31 -2.10
CA ARG A 30 -28.37 7.87 -2.40
C ARG A 30 -27.23 7.20 -1.66
N LYS A 31 -27.42 5.92 -1.35
CA LYS A 31 -26.35 5.05 -0.84
C LYS A 31 -25.36 4.76 -1.96
N LEU A 32 -24.07 4.99 -1.70
CA LEU A 32 -22.97 4.66 -2.63
C LEU A 32 -22.44 3.24 -2.41
N GLY A 33 -22.43 2.78 -1.16
CA GLY A 33 -21.94 1.45 -0.82
C GLY A 33 -22.19 1.08 0.64
N ALA A 34 -21.92 -0.17 0.96
CA ALA A 34 -21.80 -0.64 2.34
C ALA A 34 -20.62 -1.61 2.42
N GLY A 35 -19.67 -1.31 3.29
CA GLY A 35 -18.60 -2.23 3.64
C GLY A 35 -18.92 -2.99 4.93
N ALA A 36 -18.00 -3.87 5.33
CA ALA A 36 -18.05 -4.54 6.64
C ALA A 36 -18.08 -3.54 7.81
N PHE A 37 -17.56 -2.32 7.59
CA PHE A 37 -17.33 -1.37 8.66
C PHE A 37 -18.35 -0.23 8.75
N ALA A 38 -18.88 0.23 7.62
CA ALA A 38 -19.72 1.42 7.53
C ALA A 38 -20.61 1.43 6.28
N LYS A 39 -21.67 2.24 6.32
CA LYS A 39 -22.48 2.58 5.15
C LYS A 39 -21.99 3.92 4.58
N VAL A 40 -21.87 4.02 3.27
CA VAL A 40 -21.41 5.24 2.59
C VAL A 40 -22.55 5.80 1.73
N TYR A 41 -22.79 7.09 1.86
CA TYR A 41 -23.84 7.83 1.17
C TYR A 41 -23.23 8.99 0.39
N GLU A 42 -23.81 9.28 -0.77
CA GLU A 42 -23.65 10.58 -1.41
C GLU A 42 -24.49 11.58 -0.62
N ALA A 43 -23.99 12.79 -0.42
CA ALA A 43 -24.72 13.85 0.24
C ALA A 43 -24.42 15.20 -0.42
N ARG A 44 -25.28 16.17 -0.16
CA ARG A 44 -25.06 17.56 -0.57
C ARG A 44 -24.71 18.41 0.64
N ASP A 45 -23.59 19.11 0.58
CA ASP A 45 -23.27 20.16 1.53
C ASP A 45 -24.16 21.38 1.27
N LEU A 46 -25.02 21.75 2.22
CA LEU A 46 -25.95 22.86 2.05
C LEU A 46 -25.29 24.23 2.12
N SER A 47 -24.06 24.35 2.64
CA SER A 47 -23.37 25.65 2.67
C SER A 47 -22.63 25.96 1.36
N SER A 48 -22.00 24.96 0.73
CA SER A 48 -21.23 25.16 -0.51
C SER A 48 -21.96 24.67 -1.77
N GLY A 49 -22.95 23.79 -1.64
CA GLY A 49 -23.58 23.10 -2.76
C GLY A 49 -22.81 21.88 -3.27
N ASP A 50 -21.65 21.58 -2.69
CA ASP A 50 -20.77 20.49 -3.10
C ASP A 50 -21.41 19.11 -2.88
N VAL A 51 -21.02 18.15 -3.72
CA VAL A 51 -21.31 16.74 -3.52
C VAL A 51 -20.22 16.13 -2.65
N VAL A 52 -20.61 15.54 -1.53
CA VAL A 52 -19.72 14.95 -0.51
C VAL A 52 -20.07 13.49 -0.25
N ALA A 53 -19.12 12.74 0.29
CA ALA A 53 -19.36 11.37 0.75
C ALA A 53 -19.51 11.36 2.27
N VAL A 54 -20.57 10.73 2.78
CA VAL A 54 -20.82 10.56 4.21
C VAL A 54 -20.73 9.09 4.57
N LYS A 55 -19.75 8.73 5.39
CA LYS A 55 -19.58 7.39 5.92
C LYS A 55 -20.15 7.34 7.34
N LEU A 56 -21.05 6.39 7.60
CA LEU A 56 -21.76 6.19 8.86
C LEU A 56 -21.42 4.83 9.47
N GLU A 57 -20.96 4.84 10.72
CA GLU A 57 -20.68 3.64 11.53
C GLU A 57 -21.47 3.69 12.83
N ARG A 58 -22.04 2.56 13.29
CA ARG A 58 -22.79 2.53 14.55
C ARG A 58 -21.87 2.87 15.72
N ALA A 59 -22.28 3.81 16.57
CA ALA A 59 -21.49 4.24 17.73
C ALA A 59 -21.27 3.10 18.74
N SER A 60 -22.16 2.11 18.79
CA SER A 60 -22.10 0.95 19.69
C SER A 60 -21.09 -0.13 19.26
N LYS A 61 -20.39 0.05 18.14
CA LYS A 61 -19.48 -0.97 17.61
C LYS A 61 -18.23 -1.09 18.51
N PRO A 62 -17.81 -2.31 18.88
CA PRO A 62 -16.70 -2.50 19.83
C PRO A 62 -15.34 -2.03 19.29
N TYR A 63 -15.17 -2.03 17.96
CA TYR A 63 -13.96 -1.57 17.27
C TYR A 63 -14.34 -0.48 16.26
N PRO A 64 -14.30 0.81 16.66
CA PRO A 64 -14.74 1.92 15.82
C PRO A 64 -13.66 2.25 14.78
N SER A 65 -13.92 1.88 13.53
CA SER A 65 -12.99 2.13 12.42
C SER A 65 -12.99 3.60 11.99
N LEU A 66 -14.12 4.31 12.12
CA LEU A 66 -14.20 5.73 11.76
C LEU A 66 -13.38 6.61 12.69
N ALA A 67 -13.23 6.23 13.96
CA ALA A 67 -12.38 6.95 14.90
C ALA A 67 -10.89 6.83 14.51
N THR A 68 -10.47 5.64 14.04
CA THR A 68 -9.13 5.43 13.48
C THR A 68 -8.91 6.28 12.24
N GLU A 69 -9.88 6.27 11.31
CA GLU A 69 -9.84 7.05 10.07
C GLU A 69 -9.77 8.56 10.36
N TYR A 70 -10.60 9.07 11.28
CA TYR A 70 -10.55 10.45 11.76
C TYR A 70 -9.17 10.83 12.30
N ALA A 71 -8.56 9.97 13.13
CA ALA A 71 -7.26 10.27 13.73
C ALA A 71 -6.13 10.43 12.69
N VAL A 72 -6.25 9.77 11.54
CA VAL A 72 -5.32 9.96 10.41
C VAL A 72 -5.54 11.35 9.81
N TYR A 73 -6.77 11.67 9.40
CA TYR A 73 -7.09 12.97 8.80
C TYR A 73 -6.76 14.14 9.72
N GLU A 74 -7.10 14.05 11.01
CA GLU A 74 -6.81 15.07 12.01
C GLU A 74 -5.29 15.30 12.14
N LYS A 75 -4.49 14.22 12.19
CA LYS A 75 -3.03 14.36 12.32
C LYS A 75 -2.40 14.91 11.04
N LEU A 76 -2.87 14.50 9.86
CA LEU A 76 -2.42 15.06 8.59
C LEU A 76 -2.76 16.55 8.48
N ALA A 77 -3.99 16.94 8.83
CA ALA A 77 -4.43 18.34 8.84
C ALA A 77 -3.60 19.19 9.82
N ARG A 78 -3.36 18.69 11.04
CA ARG A 78 -2.52 19.38 12.04
C ARG A 78 -1.06 19.53 11.63
N ALA A 79 -0.55 18.59 10.81
CA ALA A 79 0.78 18.67 10.23
C ALA A 79 0.84 19.58 8.99
N HIS A 80 -0.29 20.17 8.58
CA HIS A 80 -0.44 20.88 7.30
C HIS A 80 0.04 20.02 6.11
N ALA A 81 -0.20 18.70 6.20
CA ALA A 81 0.24 17.75 5.20
C ALA A 81 -0.59 17.94 3.91
N ASN A 82 0.06 18.42 2.85
CA ASN A 82 -0.56 18.52 1.53
C ASN A 82 -0.21 17.29 0.68
N ILE A 83 -0.86 16.17 0.95
CA ILE A 83 -0.64 14.92 0.20
C ILE A 83 -1.70 14.83 -0.91
N ARG A 84 -1.30 15.15 -2.14
CA ARG A 84 -2.17 14.99 -3.31
C ARG A 84 -2.61 13.52 -3.44
N GLY A 85 -3.92 13.29 -3.57
CA GLY A 85 -4.51 11.95 -3.60
C GLY A 85 -4.99 11.42 -2.24
N VAL A 86 -4.95 12.23 -1.18
CA VAL A 86 -5.69 11.97 0.08
C VAL A 86 -7.00 12.77 0.06
N PRO A 87 -8.17 12.15 0.28
CA PRO A 87 -9.45 12.87 0.31
C PRO A 87 -9.51 13.91 1.43
N THR A 88 -10.17 15.03 1.21
CA THR A 88 -10.32 16.05 2.25
C THR A 88 -11.42 15.65 3.23
N MET A 89 -11.13 15.70 4.53
CA MET A 89 -12.15 15.55 5.57
C MET A 89 -12.77 16.91 5.92
N ARG A 90 -14.10 17.00 5.78
CA ARG A 90 -14.88 18.20 6.11
C ARG A 90 -15.50 18.17 7.51
N PHE A 91 -15.82 16.98 8.02
CA PHE A 91 -16.48 16.82 9.32
C PHE A 91 -16.26 15.43 9.89
N TYR A 92 -16.20 15.35 11.22
CA TYR A 92 -16.36 14.12 11.98
C TYR A 92 -17.18 14.42 13.24
N GLY A 93 -18.14 13.54 13.57
CA GLY A 93 -18.93 13.70 14.79
C GLY A 93 -20.07 12.70 14.92
N ALA A 94 -20.78 12.78 16.04
CA ALA A 94 -21.95 11.96 16.30
C ALA A 94 -23.16 12.38 15.45
N HIS A 95 -23.95 11.41 15.02
CA HIS A 95 -25.23 11.58 14.34
C HIS A 95 -26.21 10.51 14.81
N GLY A 96 -27.02 10.83 15.82
CA GLY A 96 -27.90 9.86 16.47
C GLY A 96 -27.11 8.69 17.07
N SER A 97 -27.44 7.47 16.66
CA SER A 97 -26.75 6.24 17.08
C SER A 97 -25.52 5.88 16.24
N TYR A 98 -25.06 6.81 15.39
CA TYR A 98 -23.93 6.64 14.48
C TYR A 98 -22.84 7.68 14.73
N ASN A 99 -21.60 7.34 14.38
CA ASN A 99 -20.56 8.30 14.07
C ASN A 99 -20.55 8.55 12.56
N ALA A 100 -20.35 9.79 12.17
CA ALA A 100 -20.30 10.24 10.79
C ALA A 100 -18.95 10.88 10.49
N ILE A 101 -18.37 10.53 9.34
CA ILE A 101 -17.28 11.28 8.73
C ILE A 101 -17.71 11.76 7.34
N VAL A 102 -17.43 13.01 7.02
CA VAL A 102 -17.76 13.64 5.73
C VAL A 102 -16.46 13.92 4.99
N LEU A 103 -16.35 13.36 3.79
CA LEU A 103 -15.17 13.40 2.94
C LEU A 103 -15.53 13.96 1.54
N ASP A 104 -14.51 14.26 0.74
CA ASP A 104 -14.68 14.45 -0.71
C ASP A 104 -15.42 13.26 -1.35
N CYS A 105 -16.40 13.56 -2.21
CA CYS A 105 -17.01 12.53 -3.03
C CYS A 105 -16.11 12.25 -4.24
N LEU A 106 -15.55 11.05 -4.29
CA LEU A 106 -14.68 10.60 -5.37
C LEU A 106 -15.48 9.97 -6.53
N GLY A 107 -14.77 9.54 -7.58
CA GLY A 107 -15.29 8.72 -8.66
C GLY A 107 -15.54 7.27 -8.23
N GLN A 108 -15.78 6.39 -9.20
CA GLN A 108 -15.98 4.96 -8.96
C GLN A 108 -14.65 4.29 -8.56
N SER A 109 -14.68 3.34 -7.63
CA SER A 109 -13.46 2.60 -7.27
C SER A 109 -12.90 1.83 -8.46
N LEU A 110 -11.58 1.64 -8.47
CA LEU A 110 -10.94 0.86 -9.53
C LEU A 110 -11.49 -0.57 -9.59
N ALA A 111 -11.87 -1.16 -8.45
CA ALA A 111 -12.61 -2.42 -8.39
C ALA A 111 -13.90 -2.38 -9.23
N THR A 112 -14.71 -1.33 -9.03
CA THR A 112 -15.97 -1.14 -9.76
C THR A 112 -15.74 -0.97 -11.26
N VAL A 113 -14.67 -0.26 -11.64
CA VAL A 113 -14.31 -0.06 -13.05
C VAL A 113 -13.95 -1.39 -13.71
N VAL A 114 -13.11 -2.21 -13.07
CA VAL A 114 -12.77 -3.58 -13.54
C VAL A 114 -14.03 -4.43 -13.69
N ASP A 115 -14.91 -4.43 -12.68
CA ASP A 115 -16.12 -5.25 -12.67
C ASP A 115 -17.11 -4.88 -13.78
N LYS A 116 -17.31 -3.58 -14.00
CA LYS A 116 -18.26 -3.07 -15.01
C LYS A 116 -17.79 -3.28 -16.43
N GLN A 117 -16.50 -3.05 -16.68
CA GLN A 117 -15.98 -3.14 -18.04
C GLN A 117 -15.72 -4.57 -18.46
N LYS A 118 -15.68 -5.51 -17.49
CA LYS A 118 -15.23 -6.89 -17.71
C LYS A 118 -13.86 -6.94 -18.41
N ARG A 119 -13.08 -5.87 -18.25
CA ARG A 119 -11.80 -5.65 -18.90
C ARG A 119 -10.73 -5.36 -17.87
N ARG A 120 -9.54 -5.85 -18.20
CA ARG A 120 -8.29 -5.56 -17.51
C ARG A 120 -7.85 -4.15 -17.88
N PHE A 121 -7.12 -3.51 -16.98
CA PHE A 121 -6.53 -2.21 -17.27
C PHE A 121 -5.33 -2.38 -18.20
N SER A 122 -5.10 -1.39 -19.05
CA SER A 122 -3.89 -1.29 -19.85
C SER A 122 -2.66 -1.21 -18.93
N MET A 123 -1.52 -1.72 -19.40
CA MET A 123 -0.27 -1.59 -18.63
C MET A 123 0.11 -0.13 -18.41
N LYS A 124 -0.18 0.75 -19.39
CA LYS A 124 0.00 2.20 -19.27
C LYS A 124 -0.74 2.75 -18.04
N SER A 125 -2.05 2.47 -17.94
CA SER A 125 -2.88 2.91 -16.82
C SER A 125 -2.38 2.36 -15.49
N VAL A 126 -2.05 1.06 -15.42
CA VAL A 126 -1.57 0.42 -14.19
C VAL A 126 -0.26 1.05 -13.70
N LEU A 127 0.69 1.35 -14.59
CA LEU A 127 1.96 2.01 -14.21
C LEU A 127 1.73 3.43 -13.69
N MET A 128 0.86 4.22 -14.35
CA MET A 128 0.53 5.58 -13.91
C MET A 128 -0.21 5.58 -12.55
N ILE A 129 -1.16 4.65 -12.34
CA ILE A 129 -1.80 4.43 -11.03
C ILE A 129 -0.75 4.10 -9.97
N GLY A 130 0.19 3.19 -10.28
CA GLY A 130 1.28 2.82 -9.39
C GLY A 130 2.14 4.01 -8.98
N ILE A 131 2.52 4.87 -9.94
CA ILE A 131 3.32 6.08 -9.68
C ILE A 131 2.58 7.05 -8.75
N GLN A 132 1.31 7.37 -9.04
CA GLN A 132 0.53 8.27 -8.19
C GLN A 132 0.35 7.70 -6.78
N THR A 133 0.10 6.39 -6.67
CA THR A 133 -0.07 5.73 -5.37
C THR A 133 1.23 5.71 -4.55
N LEU A 134 2.39 5.58 -5.21
CA LEU A 134 3.68 5.70 -4.53
C LEU A 134 3.90 7.10 -3.92
N TYR A 135 3.44 8.18 -4.58
CA TYR A 135 3.48 9.51 -3.98
C TYR A 135 2.57 9.63 -2.76
N ILE A 136 1.36 9.06 -2.82
CA ILE A 136 0.43 9.05 -1.69
C ILE A 136 1.02 8.28 -0.50
N LEU A 137 1.55 7.07 -0.75
CA LEU A 137 2.17 6.22 0.27
C LEU A 137 3.41 6.89 0.86
N GLU A 138 4.27 7.50 0.05
CA GLU A 138 5.44 8.24 0.54
C GLU A 138 5.02 9.36 1.49
N GLY A 139 4.00 10.15 1.12
CA GLY A 139 3.43 11.19 1.97
C GLY A 139 2.84 10.63 3.26
N LEU A 140 2.03 9.58 3.19
CA LEU A 140 1.41 8.96 4.36
C LEU A 140 2.46 8.38 5.32
N HIS A 141 3.45 7.68 4.77
CA HIS A 141 4.56 7.09 5.51
C HIS A 141 5.42 8.18 6.15
N HIS A 142 5.71 9.29 5.44
CA HIS A 142 6.42 10.42 6.02
C HIS A 142 5.78 10.92 7.32
N HIS A 143 4.46 10.92 7.40
CA HIS A 143 3.67 11.34 8.57
C HIS A 143 3.45 10.23 9.61
N GLY A 144 4.14 9.10 9.46
CA GLY A 144 4.21 8.02 10.45
C GLY A 144 3.06 7.02 10.39
N PHE A 145 2.29 7.00 9.30
CA PHE A 145 1.16 6.09 9.12
C PHE A 145 1.44 5.04 8.06
N LEU A 146 0.80 3.88 8.21
CA LEU A 146 0.61 2.84 7.21
C LEU A 146 -0.87 2.80 6.85
N HIS A 147 -1.19 2.48 5.61
CA HIS A 147 -2.57 2.27 5.18
C HIS A 147 -3.10 0.89 5.59
N ARG A 148 -2.32 -0.18 5.39
CA ARG A 148 -2.61 -1.59 5.72
C ARG A 148 -3.81 -2.23 5.01
N ASP A 149 -4.36 -1.60 3.97
CA ASP A 149 -5.46 -2.16 3.16
C ASP A 149 -5.45 -1.59 1.73
N ILE A 150 -4.28 -1.64 1.08
CA ILE A 150 -4.13 -1.21 -0.32
C ILE A 150 -4.79 -2.25 -1.22
N LYS A 151 -5.81 -1.83 -1.97
CA LYS A 151 -6.60 -2.65 -2.88
C LYS A 151 -7.42 -1.78 -3.85
N PRO A 152 -7.92 -2.34 -4.97
CA PRO A 152 -8.69 -1.57 -5.96
C PRO A 152 -9.95 -0.90 -5.40
N ASP A 153 -10.60 -1.43 -4.35
CA ASP A 153 -11.78 -0.83 -3.73
C ASP A 153 -11.49 0.51 -3.05
N ASN A 154 -10.27 0.69 -2.56
CA ASN A 154 -9.83 1.87 -1.80
C ASN A 154 -9.12 2.87 -2.71
N MET A 155 -9.07 2.62 -4.02
CA MET A 155 -8.45 3.50 -5.00
C MET A 155 -9.54 4.03 -5.93
N MET A 156 -9.61 5.35 -6.12
CA MET A 156 -10.63 5.99 -6.94
C MET A 156 -10.02 7.15 -7.75
N PRO A 157 -10.46 7.41 -8.99
CA PRO A 157 -10.18 8.68 -9.63
C PRO A 157 -10.95 9.81 -8.92
N GLY A 158 -10.45 11.04 -9.03
CA GLY A 158 -11.17 12.22 -8.60
C GLY A 158 -12.47 12.39 -9.39
N ARG A 159 -13.52 12.86 -8.73
CA ARG A 159 -14.79 13.16 -9.41
C ARG A 159 -14.66 14.38 -10.32
N LEU A 160 -13.92 15.40 -9.87
CA LEU A 160 -13.70 16.65 -10.60
C LEU A 160 -12.43 16.62 -11.46
N ASP A 161 -11.40 15.89 -11.00
CA ASP A 161 -10.17 15.63 -11.76
C ASP A 161 -10.02 14.12 -11.96
N PRO A 162 -10.51 13.56 -13.08
CA PRO A 162 -10.43 12.12 -13.35
C PRO A 162 -8.98 11.64 -13.56
N LYS A 163 -8.01 12.55 -13.78
CA LYS A 163 -6.58 12.22 -13.91
C LYS A 163 -5.90 11.99 -12.56
N GLN A 164 -6.51 12.44 -11.47
CA GLN A 164 -5.99 12.25 -10.12
C GLN A 164 -6.50 10.96 -9.49
N ILE A 165 -5.60 10.10 -9.02
CA ILE A 165 -5.93 8.95 -8.18
C ILE A 165 -5.94 9.36 -6.72
N TYR A 166 -6.96 8.90 -6.00
CA TYR A 166 -7.11 9.03 -4.57
C TYR A 166 -7.03 7.66 -3.92
N LEU A 167 -6.43 7.62 -2.74
CA LEU A 167 -6.41 6.46 -1.84
C LEU A 167 -7.28 6.79 -0.63
N ALA A 168 -8.35 6.02 -0.42
CA ALA A 168 -9.37 6.26 0.60
C ALA A 168 -9.47 5.08 1.59
N ASP A 169 -10.28 5.27 2.63
CA ASP A 169 -10.52 4.32 3.72
C ASP A 169 -9.29 4.04 4.59
N TYR A 170 -9.06 4.94 5.55
CA TYR A 170 -8.02 4.78 6.58
C TYR A 170 -8.52 4.03 7.83
N GLY A 171 -9.64 3.31 7.74
CA GLY A 171 -10.23 2.61 8.89
C GLY A 171 -9.33 1.49 9.46
N LEU A 172 -8.44 0.96 8.63
CA LEU A 172 -7.39 0.01 9.03
C LEU A 172 -6.01 0.64 9.14
N ALA A 173 -5.85 1.96 9.02
CA ALA A 173 -4.54 2.59 9.12
C ALA A 173 -3.89 2.36 10.50
N GLY A 174 -2.56 2.39 10.54
CA GLY A 174 -1.79 2.15 11.77
C GLY A 174 -0.56 3.05 11.84
N GLN A 175 -0.12 3.40 13.05
CA GLN A 175 1.14 4.13 13.23
C GLN A 175 2.30 3.13 13.27
N TYR A 176 3.33 3.36 12.46
CA TYR A 176 4.56 2.55 12.48
C TYR A 176 5.71 3.26 13.20
N ARG A 177 5.45 4.46 13.74
CA ARG A 177 6.37 5.17 14.60
C ARG A 177 5.74 5.47 15.95
N ASP A 178 6.56 5.44 16.99
CA ASP A 178 6.16 5.82 18.35
C ASP A 178 6.10 7.35 18.52
N GLN A 179 5.76 7.80 19.72
CA GLN A 179 5.68 9.22 20.07
C GLN A 179 7.03 9.96 19.99
N TRP A 180 8.15 9.22 19.95
CA TRP A 180 9.50 9.75 19.78
C TRP A 180 9.99 9.62 18.33
N ASN A 181 9.07 9.36 17.39
CA ASN A 181 9.35 9.19 15.96
C ASN A 181 10.29 8.01 15.65
N ARG A 182 10.43 7.04 16.56
CA ARG A 182 11.22 5.81 16.34
C ARG A 182 10.34 4.75 15.71
N HIS A 183 10.93 3.91 14.87
CA HIS A 183 10.21 2.79 14.28
C HIS A 183 9.71 1.84 15.39
N ILE A 184 8.47 1.36 15.28
CA ILE A 184 7.93 0.36 16.20
C ILE A 184 8.78 -0.92 16.16
N ALA A 185 8.78 -1.68 17.26
CA ALA A 185 9.46 -2.96 17.31
C ALA A 185 8.68 -4.02 16.50
N PRO A 186 9.38 -4.99 15.87
CA PRO A 186 8.71 -6.09 15.21
C PRO A 186 7.94 -6.94 16.23
N MET A 187 6.73 -7.37 15.86
CA MET A 187 5.92 -8.30 16.63
C MET A 187 5.45 -9.46 15.75
N THR A 188 5.11 -10.57 16.39
CA THR A 188 4.49 -11.74 15.74
C THR A 188 3.17 -12.07 16.44
N ASN A 189 2.33 -12.86 15.77
CA ASN A 189 0.99 -13.24 16.24
C ASN A 189 0.03 -12.05 16.47
N VAL A 190 0.16 -10.97 15.70
CA VAL A 190 -0.75 -9.81 15.76
C VAL A 190 -2.07 -10.03 14.99
N GLY A 191 -2.19 -11.17 14.31
CA GLY A 191 -3.30 -11.50 13.42
C GLY A 191 -3.14 -10.90 12.02
N THR A 192 -3.95 -11.38 11.08
CA THR A 192 -3.95 -10.86 9.70
C THR A 192 -4.69 -9.54 9.62
N VAL A 193 -4.08 -8.56 8.95
CA VAL A 193 -4.66 -7.23 8.72
C VAL A 193 -4.84 -7.01 7.21
N GLY A 194 -5.93 -6.35 6.84
CA GLY A 194 -6.27 -6.05 5.46
C GLY A 194 -6.96 -7.18 4.72
N THR A 195 -7.17 -6.97 3.44
CA THR A 195 -7.87 -7.90 2.55
C THR A 195 -6.94 -9.03 2.11
N VAL A 196 -7.25 -10.28 2.50
CA VAL A 196 -6.42 -11.50 2.30
C VAL A 196 -5.78 -11.60 0.91
N GLU A 197 -6.53 -11.27 -0.15
CA GLU A 197 -6.06 -11.32 -1.53
C GLU A 197 -4.90 -10.35 -1.82
N PHE A 198 -4.92 -9.14 -1.23
CA PHE A 198 -3.96 -8.07 -1.48
C PHE A 198 -2.93 -7.87 -0.36
N SER A 199 -3.18 -8.40 0.85
CA SER A 199 -2.25 -8.24 1.98
C SER A 199 -0.88 -8.88 1.72
N SER A 200 0.19 -8.27 2.23
CA SER A 200 1.56 -8.80 2.16
C SER A 200 1.68 -10.19 2.81
N LEU A 201 2.71 -10.94 2.42
CA LEU A 201 3.05 -12.21 3.08
C LEU A 201 3.30 -12.02 4.58
N ASN A 202 3.88 -10.91 5.04
CA ASN A 202 4.07 -10.69 6.47
C ASN A 202 2.73 -10.56 7.22
N SER A 203 1.74 -9.86 6.65
CA SER A 203 0.39 -9.78 7.21
C SER A 203 -0.28 -11.16 7.27
N MET A 204 -0.12 -11.94 6.20
CA MET A 204 -0.65 -13.30 6.12
C MET A 204 0.00 -14.26 7.14
N HIS A 205 1.23 -13.97 7.59
CA HIS A 205 1.91 -14.67 8.68
C HIS A 205 1.67 -14.05 10.07
N GLY A 206 0.79 -13.05 10.18
CA GLY A 206 0.47 -12.39 11.44
C GLY A 206 1.65 -11.64 12.07
N ARG A 207 2.55 -11.10 11.25
CA ARG A 207 3.65 -10.23 11.69
C ARG A 207 3.19 -8.79 11.74
N GLU A 208 3.83 -8.00 12.59
CA GLU A 208 3.65 -6.55 12.61
C GLU A 208 4.01 -5.97 11.24
N LEU A 209 3.23 -4.98 10.80
CA LEU A 209 3.38 -4.39 9.47
C LEU A 209 4.24 -3.14 9.52
N SER A 210 4.96 -2.91 8.42
CA SER A 210 5.70 -1.68 8.17
C SER A 210 5.50 -1.20 6.74
N ARG A 211 6.25 -0.16 6.34
CA ARG A 211 6.13 0.50 5.03
C ARG A 211 6.28 -0.47 3.85
N ARG A 212 7.10 -1.52 4.00
CA ARG A 212 7.29 -2.53 2.95
C ARG A 212 6.01 -3.31 2.64
N ASP A 213 5.11 -3.46 3.61
CA ASP A 213 3.90 -4.25 3.48
C ASP A 213 2.82 -3.52 2.66
N ASP A 214 2.73 -2.20 2.78
CA ASP A 214 1.87 -1.38 1.90
C ASP A 214 2.38 -1.42 0.45
N LEU A 215 3.71 -1.43 0.24
CA LEU A 215 4.31 -1.54 -1.08
C LEU A 215 4.11 -2.92 -1.72
N GLU A 216 4.22 -4.00 -0.93
CA GLU A 216 3.94 -5.35 -1.44
C GLU A 216 2.47 -5.48 -1.84
N SER A 217 1.57 -4.91 -1.04
CA SER A 217 0.14 -4.87 -1.33
C SER A 217 -0.19 -4.03 -2.58
N LEU A 218 0.54 -2.93 -2.81
CA LEU A 218 0.47 -2.17 -4.06
C LEU A 218 0.90 -3.03 -5.27
N GLY A 219 1.99 -3.78 -5.16
CA GLY A 219 2.43 -4.70 -6.21
C GLY A 219 1.35 -5.72 -6.58
N TYR A 220 0.73 -6.37 -5.59
CA TYR A 220 -0.38 -7.30 -5.81
C TYR A 220 -1.60 -6.61 -6.43
N THR A 221 -1.93 -5.40 -5.98
CA THR A 221 -3.01 -4.59 -6.54
C THR A 221 -2.76 -4.27 -8.02
N MET A 222 -1.55 -3.87 -8.39
CA MET A 222 -1.18 -3.59 -9.78
C MET A 222 -1.26 -4.86 -10.65
N CYS A 223 -0.79 -6.00 -10.15
CA CYS A 223 -0.93 -7.28 -10.85
C CYS A 223 -2.42 -7.62 -11.08
N PHE A 224 -3.27 -7.45 -10.08
CA PHE A 224 -4.71 -7.68 -10.22
C PHE A 224 -5.34 -6.74 -11.26
N LEU A 225 -5.05 -5.44 -11.24
CA LEU A 225 -5.62 -4.50 -12.22
C LEU A 225 -5.25 -4.87 -13.67
N PHE A 226 -4.01 -5.31 -13.89
CA PHE A 226 -3.54 -5.71 -15.22
C PHE A 226 -4.03 -7.11 -15.66
N ARG A 227 -4.16 -8.04 -14.72
CA ARG A 227 -4.49 -9.45 -15.03
C ARG A 227 -5.97 -9.78 -14.86
N GLY A 228 -6.71 -8.95 -14.13
CA GLY A 228 -8.07 -9.24 -13.66
C GLY A 228 -8.15 -10.30 -12.55
N ASP A 229 -7.03 -10.97 -12.25
CA ASP A 229 -6.91 -11.98 -11.21
C ASP A 229 -5.50 -12.02 -10.61
N LEU A 230 -5.40 -12.70 -9.47
CA LEU A 230 -4.16 -13.16 -8.88
C LEU A 230 -4.12 -14.69 -8.91
N PRO A 231 -2.93 -15.32 -8.87
CA PRO A 231 -2.81 -16.79 -8.87
C PRO A 231 -3.53 -17.50 -7.71
N TRP A 232 -3.89 -16.76 -6.66
CA TRP A 232 -4.66 -17.22 -5.50
C TRP A 232 -6.09 -16.68 -5.46
N THR A 233 -6.56 -16.01 -6.52
CA THR A 233 -7.97 -15.63 -6.67
C THR A 233 -8.84 -16.88 -6.76
N GLY A 234 -10.01 -16.86 -6.13
CA GLY A 234 -10.96 -17.98 -6.16
C GLY A 234 -10.60 -19.17 -5.25
N VAL A 235 -9.51 -19.10 -4.48
CA VAL A 235 -9.22 -20.09 -3.43
C VAL A 235 -10.36 -20.09 -2.41
N ARG A 236 -10.94 -21.27 -2.17
CA ARG A 236 -12.03 -21.47 -1.20
C ARG A 236 -11.58 -22.38 -0.06
N ALA A 237 -12.06 -22.06 1.13
CA ALA A 237 -11.85 -22.87 2.32
C ALA A 237 -13.02 -22.68 3.29
N HIS A 238 -13.24 -23.70 4.13
CA HIS A 238 -14.23 -23.63 5.19
C HIS A 238 -13.66 -22.82 6.38
N GLY A 239 -14.07 -21.56 6.47
CA GLY A 239 -13.66 -20.64 7.53
C GLY A 239 -12.42 -19.79 7.20
N MET A 240 -12.34 -18.62 7.85
CA MET A 240 -11.34 -17.58 7.54
C MET A 240 -9.89 -18.05 7.76
N GLN A 241 -9.63 -18.79 8.84
CA GLN A 241 -8.28 -19.28 9.12
C GLN A 241 -7.79 -20.30 8.07
N ALA A 242 -8.68 -21.16 7.59
CA ALA A 242 -8.35 -22.12 6.53
C ALA A 242 -8.13 -21.40 5.19
N LEU A 243 -8.92 -20.37 4.90
CA LEU A 243 -8.76 -19.53 3.72
C LEU A 243 -7.41 -18.83 3.75
N GLN A 244 -7.09 -18.19 4.87
CA GLN A 244 -5.80 -17.53 5.09
C GLN A 244 -4.64 -18.50 4.84
N ARG A 245 -4.63 -19.69 5.45
CA ARG A 245 -3.57 -20.68 5.23
C ARG A 245 -3.39 -21.05 3.76
N LYS A 246 -4.48 -21.39 3.05
CA LYS A 246 -4.40 -21.77 1.63
C LYS A 246 -3.91 -20.62 0.75
N VAL A 247 -4.39 -19.40 1.01
CA VAL A 247 -3.92 -18.22 0.26
C VAL A 247 -2.46 -17.92 0.58
N THR A 248 -2.01 -18.05 1.82
CA THR A 248 -0.59 -17.89 2.19
C THR A 248 0.30 -18.89 1.47
N GLU A 249 -0.12 -20.16 1.40
CA GLU A 249 0.59 -21.21 0.68
C GLU A 249 0.68 -20.90 -0.82
N ALA A 250 -0.44 -20.52 -1.44
CA ALA A 250 -0.49 -20.14 -2.84
C ALA A 250 0.38 -18.89 -3.14
N LYS A 251 0.37 -17.87 -2.27
CA LYS A 251 1.24 -16.69 -2.39
C LYS A 251 2.71 -17.07 -2.30
N SER A 252 3.08 -17.88 -1.31
CA SER A 252 4.47 -18.28 -1.06
C SER A 252 5.03 -19.17 -2.17
N GLY A 253 4.19 -20.03 -2.75
CA GLY A 253 4.56 -20.90 -3.87
C GLY A 253 4.54 -20.21 -5.24
N CYS A 254 3.98 -19.00 -5.34
CA CYS A 254 3.88 -18.29 -6.60
C CYS A 254 5.19 -17.57 -6.96
N SER A 255 5.83 -17.98 -8.05
CA SER A 255 7.01 -17.28 -8.57
C SER A 255 6.67 -15.86 -9.06
N LEU A 256 7.60 -14.92 -8.94
CA LEU A 256 7.43 -13.56 -9.50
C LEU A 256 7.22 -13.56 -11.02
N ARG A 257 7.81 -14.53 -11.73
CA ARG A 257 7.60 -14.71 -13.18
C ARG A 257 6.16 -15.10 -13.51
N THR A 258 5.54 -15.95 -12.67
CA THR A 258 4.12 -16.33 -12.81
C THR A 258 3.21 -15.15 -12.49
N LEU A 259 3.51 -14.45 -11.38
CA LEU A 259 2.74 -13.31 -10.91
C LEU A 259 2.76 -12.16 -11.94
N CYS A 260 3.95 -11.78 -12.39
CA CYS A 260 4.18 -10.67 -13.33
C CYS A 260 4.14 -11.12 -14.81
N ARG A 261 3.46 -12.24 -15.12
CA ARG A 261 3.38 -12.74 -16.50
C ARG A 261 2.76 -11.66 -17.41
N ASN A 262 3.41 -11.41 -18.55
CA ASN A 262 3.04 -10.39 -19.54
C ASN A 262 3.12 -8.94 -19.02
N MET A 263 3.78 -8.71 -17.87
CA MET A 263 4.10 -7.37 -17.38
C MET A 263 5.57 -7.03 -17.69
N PRO A 264 5.95 -5.75 -17.72
CA PRO A 264 7.35 -5.33 -17.85
C PRO A 264 8.23 -5.90 -16.75
N HIS A 265 9.50 -6.17 -17.06
CA HIS A 265 10.45 -6.75 -16.10
C HIS A 265 10.68 -5.88 -14.86
N GLU A 266 10.41 -4.58 -14.95
CA GLU A 266 10.43 -3.61 -13.86
C GLU A 266 9.44 -3.96 -12.75
N MET A 267 8.34 -4.66 -13.06
CA MET A 267 7.44 -5.20 -12.02
C MET A 267 8.11 -6.29 -11.19
N ILE A 268 8.93 -7.14 -11.81
CA ILE A 268 9.74 -8.12 -11.07
C ILE A 268 10.78 -7.40 -10.22
N GLY A 269 11.44 -6.38 -10.77
CA GLY A 269 12.38 -5.53 -10.04
C GLY A 269 11.75 -4.83 -8.83
N PHE A 270 10.51 -4.35 -8.98
CA PHE A 270 9.72 -3.77 -7.89
C PHE A 270 9.54 -4.77 -6.74
N PHE A 271 9.06 -5.99 -7.03
CA PHE A 271 8.86 -7.01 -5.99
C PHE A 271 10.17 -7.45 -5.35
N GLN A 272 11.22 -7.64 -6.13
CA GLN A 272 12.55 -8.00 -5.60
C GLN A 272 13.07 -6.95 -4.64
N TYR A 273 12.92 -5.66 -4.98
CA TYR A 273 13.27 -4.57 -4.08
C TYR A 273 12.42 -4.60 -2.81
N VAL A 274 11.10 -4.64 -2.93
CA VAL A 274 10.17 -4.58 -1.80
C VAL A 274 10.35 -5.76 -0.84
N GLN A 275 10.50 -6.98 -1.37
CA GLN A 275 10.73 -8.19 -0.58
C GLN A 275 12.12 -8.22 0.08
N GLY A 276 13.07 -7.44 -0.44
CA GLY A 276 14.40 -7.26 0.15
C GLY A 276 14.47 -6.28 1.32
N LEU A 277 13.45 -5.43 1.50
CA LEU A 277 13.42 -4.41 2.55
C LEU A 277 13.40 -5.02 3.95
N GLN A 278 14.24 -4.48 4.84
CA GLN A 278 14.14 -4.78 6.27
C GLN A 278 12.86 -4.18 6.87
N PHE A 279 12.48 -4.67 8.04
CA PHE A 279 11.24 -4.25 8.70
C PHE A 279 11.20 -2.74 8.96
N ASP A 280 12.29 -2.16 9.43
CA ASP A 280 12.42 -0.74 9.77
C ASP A 280 13.04 0.11 8.65
N GLU A 281 13.36 -0.48 7.51
CA GLU A 281 14.00 0.20 6.38
C GLU A 281 13.08 1.26 5.78
N CYS A 282 13.66 2.39 5.38
CA CYS A 282 12.94 3.40 4.61
C CYS A 282 12.99 3.05 3.13
N PRO A 283 11.85 2.79 2.47
CA PRO A 283 11.85 2.53 1.03
C PRO A 283 12.34 3.75 0.24
N ASN A 284 13.03 3.49 -0.87
CA ASN A 284 13.38 4.50 -1.86
C ASN A 284 12.23 4.60 -2.88
N TYR A 285 11.21 5.41 -2.58
CA TYR A 285 10.06 5.60 -3.47
C TYR A 285 10.45 6.22 -4.82
N GLY A 286 11.53 7.02 -4.85
CA GLY A 286 12.08 7.58 -6.09
C GLY A 286 12.53 6.51 -7.07
N LEU A 287 13.24 5.49 -6.57
CA LEU A 287 13.62 4.31 -7.36
C LEU A 287 12.39 3.55 -7.87
N LEU A 288 11.41 3.31 -7.00
CA LEU A 288 10.18 2.59 -7.38
C LEU A 288 9.40 3.32 -8.47
N ARG A 289 9.27 4.65 -8.38
CA ARG A 289 8.67 5.47 -9.45
C ARG A 289 9.51 5.44 -10.72
N HIS A 290 10.84 5.49 -10.60
CA HIS A 290 11.73 5.42 -11.75
C HIS A 290 11.57 4.10 -12.51
N LEU A 291 11.43 2.96 -11.82
CA LEU A 291 11.13 1.68 -12.45
C LEU A 291 9.85 1.75 -13.31
N PHE A 292 8.76 2.32 -12.78
CA PHE A 292 7.51 2.42 -13.53
C PHE A 292 7.57 3.42 -14.69
N ARG A 293 8.28 4.54 -14.53
CA ARG A 293 8.54 5.51 -15.61
C ARG A 293 9.39 4.93 -16.72
N HIS A 294 10.41 4.16 -16.35
CA HIS A 294 11.25 3.44 -17.31
C HIS A 294 10.41 2.45 -18.12
N ALA A 295 9.56 1.66 -17.45
CA ALA A 295 8.65 0.74 -18.12
C ALA A 295 7.66 1.44 -19.08
N LEU A 296 7.13 2.61 -18.70
CA LEU A 296 6.29 3.43 -19.58
C LEU A 296 7.06 3.88 -20.82
N ALA A 297 8.25 4.44 -20.64
CA ALA A 297 9.08 4.94 -21.73
C ALA A 297 9.52 3.80 -22.67
N ALA A 298 9.90 2.65 -22.13
CA ALA A 298 10.27 1.47 -22.91
C ALA A 298 9.11 0.92 -23.76
N ALA A 299 7.86 1.12 -23.31
CA ALA A 299 6.65 0.80 -24.06
C ALA A 299 6.18 1.93 -25.01
N GLY A 300 6.94 3.02 -25.14
CA GLY A 300 6.59 4.17 -25.98
C GLY A 300 5.47 5.05 -25.42
N HIS A 301 5.15 4.93 -24.13
CA HIS A 301 4.11 5.71 -23.47
C HIS A 301 4.68 6.90 -22.70
N ARG A 302 3.90 7.98 -22.62
CA ARG A 302 4.16 9.15 -21.76
C ARG A 302 3.35 9.01 -20.46
N GLU A 303 3.86 9.59 -19.38
CA GLU A 303 3.11 9.78 -18.11
C GLU A 303 2.15 10.98 -18.24
N ASP A 304 1.15 10.85 -19.11
CA ASP A 304 0.15 11.89 -19.40
C ASP A 304 -1.06 11.87 -18.46
N ASN A 305 -1.16 10.84 -17.61
CA ASN A 305 -2.27 10.56 -16.72
C ASN A 305 -3.62 10.47 -17.44
N ILE A 306 -3.62 10.01 -18.69
CA ILE A 306 -4.83 9.70 -19.46
C ILE A 306 -5.14 8.20 -19.28
N PHE A 307 -6.24 7.91 -18.60
CA PHE A 307 -6.66 6.55 -18.28
C PHE A 307 -7.79 6.13 -19.22
N GLU A 308 -7.48 5.27 -20.18
CA GLU A 308 -8.43 4.82 -21.21
C GLU A 308 -9.68 4.19 -20.61
N GLU A 309 -9.57 3.56 -19.44
CA GLU A 309 -10.65 2.81 -18.82
C GLU A 309 -11.82 3.71 -18.47
N TRP A 310 -11.61 4.87 -17.85
CA TRP A 310 -12.72 5.77 -17.49
C TRP A 310 -12.71 7.09 -18.24
N MET A 311 -11.67 7.40 -19.02
CA MET A 311 -11.60 8.65 -19.80
C MET A 311 -11.91 8.51 -21.28
N SER A 312 -11.92 7.31 -21.85
CA SER A 312 -12.27 7.15 -23.28
C SER A 312 -13.72 7.56 -23.57
N SER A 313 -14.59 7.63 -22.56
CA SER A 313 -15.94 8.18 -22.68
C SER A 313 -15.99 9.70 -22.79
N PHE A 314 -14.86 10.42 -22.66
CA PHE A 314 -14.78 11.89 -22.70
C PHE A 314 -14.20 12.46 -24.01
N SER A 315 -14.03 11.65 -25.07
CA SER A 315 -13.76 12.11 -26.45
C SER A 315 -14.39 11.10 -27.42
N VAL A 316 -15.31 11.41 -28.33
CA VAL A 316 -15.39 12.54 -29.27
C VAL A 316 -16.88 12.84 -29.56
N SER A 317 -17.38 14.03 -29.24
CA SER A 317 -18.58 14.62 -29.88
C SER A 317 -18.75 16.14 -29.68
N ASP A 318 -18.05 16.78 -28.74
CA ASP A 318 -18.27 18.22 -28.44
C ASP A 318 -17.13 19.16 -28.86
N VAL A 319 -16.32 18.77 -29.84
CA VAL A 319 -15.50 19.73 -30.60
C VAL A 319 -15.65 19.38 -32.08
N THR A 320 -16.80 19.71 -32.65
CA THR A 320 -16.87 19.97 -34.09
C THR A 320 -16.35 21.38 -34.30
N ASP A 321 -15.09 21.43 -34.72
CA ASP A 321 -14.52 22.56 -35.45
C ASP A 321 -15.34 22.71 -36.74
N ASP A 322 -16.35 23.59 -36.70
CA ASP A 322 -17.08 24.02 -37.88
C ASP A 322 -16.66 25.45 -38.19
N SER A 323 -15.64 25.59 -39.03
CA SER A 323 -15.41 26.80 -39.82
C SER A 323 -14.65 26.41 -41.09
N PRO A 324 -15.24 26.65 -42.27
CA PRO A 324 -14.66 26.23 -43.54
C PRO A 324 -13.52 27.15 -43.97
N ALA A 325 -12.58 26.56 -44.70
CA ALA A 325 -11.41 27.18 -45.27
C ALA A 325 -11.73 28.48 -46.05
N HIS A 326 -11.07 29.57 -45.69
CA HIS A 326 -10.84 30.69 -46.60
C HIS A 326 -9.39 31.19 -46.53
N SER A 327 -8.92 31.53 -47.72
CA SER A 327 -7.57 31.82 -48.18
C SER A 327 -6.89 33.02 -47.51
N TYR A 328 -5.57 32.94 -47.49
CA TYR A 328 -4.60 33.99 -47.22
C TYR A 328 -4.96 35.36 -47.83
N ASP A 329 -4.85 36.43 -47.02
CA ASP A 329 -4.30 37.71 -47.45
C ASP A 329 -3.74 38.51 -46.25
N GLU A 330 -2.66 39.24 -46.51
CA GLU A 330 -1.73 39.89 -45.56
C GLU A 330 -2.26 41.20 -44.89
N PRO A 331 -1.54 41.77 -43.89
CA PRO A 331 -2.09 42.68 -42.90
C PRO A 331 -2.06 44.16 -43.31
N ARG A 332 -3.08 44.93 -42.87
CA ARG A 332 -3.02 46.40 -42.83
C ARG A 332 -3.26 46.94 -41.43
N HIS A 333 -2.27 47.70 -40.96
CA HIS A 333 -2.37 48.67 -39.88
C HIS A 333 -3.65 49.50 -39.95
N PHE A 334 -4.29 49.79 -38.81
CA PHE A 334 -4.37 51.16 -38.26
C PHE A 334 -5.06 51.28 -36.88
N GLN A 335 -4.40 52.09 -36.05
CA GLN A 335 -4.91 53.00 -35.01
C GLN A 335 -5.59 52.52 -33.72
N ARG A 336 -4.83 52.73 -32.65
CA ARG A 336 -5.28 53.10 -31.29
C ARG A 336 -6.42 54.13 -31.32
N ARG A 337 -7.47 53.86 -30.54
CA ARG A 337 -8.31 54.90 -29.94
C ARG A 337 -8.58 54.59 -28.46
N SER A 338 -8.63 55.68 -27.72
CA SER A 338 -8.48 55.90 -26.29
C SER A 338 -9.68 55.42 -25.46
N LEU A 339 -9.41 54.96 -24.24
CA LEU A 339 -10.41 54.70 -23.19
C LEU A 339 -10.83 56.01 -22.49
N PRO A 340 -12.10 56.19 -22.08
CA PRO A 340 -12.47 57.24 -21.15
C PRO A 340 -12.16 56.84 -19.70
N GLU A 341 -11.48 57.75 -19.00
CA GLU A 341 -11.27 57.76 -17.55
C GLU A 341 -12.60 58.09 -16.84
N ASP A 342 -13.14 57.13 -16.08
CA ASP A 342 -13.84 57.37 -14.81
C ASP A 342 -14.43 56.06 -14.25
N ALA A 343 -13.59 55.30 -13.55
CA ALA A 343 -14.03 54.20 -12.70
C ALA A 343 -13.26 54.23 -11.37
N PRO A 344 -13.94 54.22 -10.21
CA PRO A 344 -13.30 54.40 -8.91
C PRO A 344 -12.45 53.19 -8.51
N GLN A 345 -11.21 53.44 -8.07
CA GLN A 345 -10.25 52.41 -7.67
C GLN A 345 -10.61 51.75 -6.32
N PRO A 346 -10.43 50.42 -6.17
CA PRO A 346 -10.59 49.74 -4.89
C PRO A 346 -9.36 49.93 -3.98
N LYS A 347 -9.63 50.25 -2.71
CA LYS A 347 -8.61 50.43 -1.64
C LYS A 347 -7.98 49.08 -1.21
N PRO A 348 -6.69 49.06 -0.83
CA PRO A 348 -5.99 47.84 -0.45
C PRO A 348 -6.42 47.30 0.92
N ILE A 349 -6.64 45.97 0.99
CA ILE A 349 -6.99 45.23 2.20
C ILE A 349 -5.73 44.92 3.02
N ALA A 350 -5.73 45.31 4.30
CA ALA A 350 -4.66 45.06 5.27
C ALA A 350 -4.64 43.60 5.77
N PRO A 351 -3.49 43.07 6.23
CA PRO A 351 -3.32 41.66 6.61
C PRO A 351 -3.97 41.31 7.96
N PRO A 352 -4.47 40.08 8.15
CA PRO A 352 -5.23 39.71 9.34
C PRO A 352 -4.33 39.33 10.51
N GLN A 353 -3.91 40.34 11.27
CA GLN A 353 -3.50 40.20 12.67
C GLN A 353 -4.33 41.17 13.50
N GLN A 354 -5.59 40.81 13.81
CA GLN A 354 -6.40 41.29 14.94
C GLN A 354 -7.83 40.78 14.80
N LEU A 355 -8.09 39.55 15.25
CA LEU A 355 -9.44 39.15 15.66
C LEU A 355 -9.36 38.12 16.80
N THR A 356 -8.64 38.48 17.85
CA THR A 356 -8.61 37.77 19.14
C THR A 356 -9.18 38.67 20.23
N ARG A 357 -10.46 39.02 20.13
CA ARG A 357 -11.26 39.41 21.30
C ARG A 357 -12.73 39.52 20.92
N LYS A 358 -13.48 38.52 21.37
CA LYS A 358 -14.94 38.44 21.62
C LYS A 358 -15.47 37.10 21.14
N LEU A 359 -15.27 36.08 21.97
CA LEU A 359 -16.13 34.91 22.12
C LEU A 359 -15.79 34.28 23.48
N THR A 360 -15.98 35.07 24.53
CA THR A 360 -16.06 34.59 25.91
C THR A 360 -17.36 35.12 26.46
N GLU A 361 -18.45 34.35 26.30
CA GLU A 361 -19.61 34.32 27.21
C GLU A 361 -20.64 33.26 26.75
N ARG A 362 -20.58 32.12 27.45
CA ARG A 362 -21.64 31.12 27.80
C ARG A 362 -22.64 30.58 26.74
N ALA A 363 -22.55 29.26 26.51
CA ALA A 363 -23.57 28.27 26.92
C ALA A 363 -22.92 26.85 27.04
N PRO A 364 -23.36 25.98 27.98
CA PRO A 364 -22.67 24.75 28.36
C PRO A 364 -23.28 23.50 27.70
N GLY A 365 -22.44 22.63 27.10
CA GLY A 365 -22.87 21.29 26.71
C GLY A 365 -21.98 20.66 25.65
N ALA A 366 -21.61 19.40 25.87
CA ALA A 366 -20.75 18.54 25.02
C ALA A 366 -19.25 18.94 24.94
N ARG A 367 -18.54 18.80 26.06
CA ARG A 367 -17.09 18.54 26.01
C ARG A 367 -16.88 17.03 25.83
N HIS A 368 -16.52 16.57 24.63
CA HIS A 368 -15.80 15.31 24.50
C HIS A 368 -14.35 15.59 24.91
N THR A 369 -13.95 15.01 26.03
CA THR A 369 -12.71 15.35 26.73
C THR A 369 -11.60 14.40 26.30
N GLU A 370 -10.32 14.81 26.44
CA GLU A 370 -9.12 13.95 26.35
C GLU A 370 -9.26 12.60 27.08
N ARG A 371 -10.20 12.52 28.03
CA ARG A 371 -10.65 11.34 28.76
C ARG A 371 -11.12 10.21 27.85
N ASP A 372 -11.76 10.46 26.71
CA ASP A 372 -12.26 9.40 25.79
C ASP A 372 -11.12 8.78 24.98
N VAL A 373 -10.16 9.59 24.54
CA VAL A 373 -8.92 9.15 23.88
C VAL A 373 -8.01 8.43 24.87
N MET A 374 -7.93 8.88 26.12
CA MET A 374 -7.22 8.17 27.20
C MET A 374 -7.90 6.86 27.59
N LEU A 375 -9.24 6.81 27.65
CA LEU A 375 -9.99 5.59 27.96
C LEU A 375 -9.79 4.54 26.86
N TYR A 376 -9.65 4.97 25.60
CA TYR A 376 -9.29 4.10 24.48
C TYR A 376 -7.85 3.55 24.61
N ARG A 377 -6.86 4.40 24.94
CA ARG A 377 -5.47 3.96 25.22
C ARG A 377 -5.42 2.95 26.38
N TRP A 378 -6.13 3.24 27.47
CA TRP A 378 -6.22 2.38 28.64
C TRP A 378 -6.97 1.06 28.35
N ARG A 379 -8.07 1.07 27.59
CA ARG A 379 -8.79 -0.16 27.19
C ARG A 379 -7.96 -1.04 26.25
N ARG A 380 -7.19 -0.44 25.34
CA ARG A 380 -6.24 -1.14 24.45
C ARG A 380 -5.10 -1.78 25.24
N GLU A 381 -4.52 -1.08 26.20
CA GLU A 381 -3.50 -1.64 27.10
C GLU A 381 -4.07 -2.77 27.97
N ARG A 382 -5.27 -2.61 28.52
CA ARG A 382 -5.92 -3.64 29.36
C ARG A 382 -6.39 -4.86 28.58
N TYR A 383 -6.70 -4.70 27.28
CA TYR A 383 -6.94 -5.82 26.36
C TYR A 383 -5.64 -6.58 26.10
N MET A 384 -4.56 -5.89 25.72
CA MET A 384 -3.23 -6.49 25.53
C MET A 384 -2.71 -7.18 26.80
N HIS A 385 -3.03 -6.64 27.98
CA HIS A 385 -2.68 -7.23 29.27
C HIS A 385 -3.49 -8.51 29.56
N ARG A 386 -4.77 -8.58 29.17
CA ARG A 386 -5.59 -9.81 29.28
C ARG A 386 -5.19 -10.89 28.29
N THR A 387 -4.74 -10.52 27.09
CA THR A 387 -4.16 -11.47 26.12
C THR A 387 -2.81 -12.01 26.61
N ARG A 388 -2.00 -11.17 27.27
CA ARG A 388 -0.76 -11.58 27.97
C ARG A 388 -1.03 -12.50 29.16
N ALA A 389 -2.05 -12.21 29.97
CA ALA A 389 -2.42 -13.05 31.12
C ALA A 389 -2.91 -14.45 30.69
N ARG A 390 -3.74 -14.53 29.64
CA ARG A 390 -4.21 -15.82 29.07
C ARG A 390 -3.11 -16.61 28.36
N ALA A 391 -2.05 -15.94 27.89
CA ALA A 391 -0.87 -16.57 27.33
C ALA A 391 0.10 -17.06 28.42
N MET A 392 0.19 -16.37 29.56
CA MET A 392 0.99 -16.79 30.72
C MET A 392 0.35 -17.92 31.54
N GLU A 393 -0.99 -18.01 31.59
CA GLU A 393 -1.69 -19.12 32.29
C GLU A 393 -1.48 -20.51 31.64
N ARG A 394 -0.90 -20.57 30.43
CA ARG A 394 -0.54 -21.84 29.76
C ARG A 394 0.94 -22.22 29.88
N GLY A 395 1.72 -21.50 30.69
CA GLY A 395 3.15 -21.77 30.91
C GLY A 395 3.55 -21.52 32.37
N ALA A 396 3.63 -22.62 33.12
CA ALA A 396 4.04 -22.81 34.50
C ALA A 396 4.85 -21.72 35.27
N THR A 397 4.45 -21.60 36.55
CA THR A 397 5.24 -21.43 37.80
C THR A 397 6.08 -20.15 38.04
N ARG A 398 5.69 -19.41 39.10
CA ARG A 398 6.40 -18.29 39.75
C ARG A 398 7.68 -18.75 40.48
N PRO A 399 8.61 -17.80 40.71
CA PRO A 399 9.01 -17.52 42.09
C PRO A 399 8.86 -16.04 42.48
N ARG A 400 8.65 -15.84 43.78
CA ARG A 400 8.39 -14.57 44.48
C ARG A 400 9.64 -13.69 44.52
N GLY A 401 9.48 -12.39 44.24
CA GLY A 401 10.45 -11.33 44.50
C GLY A 401 9.71 -10.03 44.80
N ARG A 402 10.13 -9.32 45.85
CA ARG A 402 9.40 -8.26 46.58
C ARG A 402 9.09 -7.04 45.70
N ASP A 403 7.84 -6.60 45.72
CA ASP A 403 7.40 -5.31 45.17
C ASP A 403 7.21 -4.33 46.33
N ARG A 404 7.90 -3.18 46.28
CA ARG A 404 7.69 -2.06 47.22
C ARG A 404 6.76 -1.07 46.53
N SER A 405 5.56 -0.97 47.08
CA SER A 405 4.53 0.02 46.80
C SER A 405 5.08 1.45 46.87
N LEU A 406 4.92 2.20 45.79
CA LEU A 406 4.82 3.66 45.81
C LEU A 406 3.47 4.02 45.19
N GLU A 407 2.52 4.33 46.07
CA GLU A 407 1.21 4.87 45.72
C GLU A 407 1.38 6.25 45.05
N TRP A 408 0.65 6.47 43.97
CA TRP A 408 0.57 7.74 43.25
C TRP A 408 -0.70 8.48 43.67
N ASP A 409 -0.54 9.63 44.33
CA ASP A 409 -1.63 10.53 44.75
C ASP A 409 -2.07 11.44 43.58
N PRO A 410 -3.35 11.42 43.14
CA PRO A 410 -3.83 12.26 42.03
C PRO A 410 -4.12 13.73 42.41
N ARG A 411 -3.79 14.22 43.61
CA ARG A 411 -4.18 15.57 44.07
C ARG A 411 -3.06 16.60 44.26
N ALA A 412 -1.84 16.36 43.76
CA ALA A 412 -0.80 17.37 43.77
C ALA A 412 -0.94 18.34 42.57
N GLY A 413 -1.54 19.51 42.83
CA GLY A 413 -1.59 20.63 41.88
C GLY A 413 -0.20 21.13 41.48
N ARG A 414 -0.09 21.66 40.25
CA ARG A 414 1.16 22.19 39.66
C ARG A 414 1.82 23.21 40.58
N ILE A 415 3.06 22.94 40.99
CA ILE A 415 3.94 23.93 41.62
C ILE A 415 4.61 24.76 40.50
N PRO A 416 4.61 26.11 40.55
CA PRO A 416 5.29 26.92 39.55
C PRO A 416 6.82 26.85 39.70
N HIS A 417 7.54 26.50 38.63
CA HIS A 417 9.00 26.47 38.61
C HIS A 417 9.62 27.85 38.84
N THR A 418 10.57 27.91 39.78
CA THR A 418 11.36 29.12 40.07
C THR A 418 12.33 29.41 38.93
N ARG A 419 12.78 30.67 38.80
CA ARG A 419 13.68 31.14 37.73
C ARG A 419 15.01 30.37 37.68
N GLY A 420 15.46 29.82 38.82
CA GLY A 420 16.65 28.98 38.92
C GLY A 420 16.47 27.54 38.43
N GLU A 421 15.25 26.99 38.46
CA GLU A 421 14.96 25.65 37.94
C GLU A 421 14.89 25.65 36.41
N ARG A 422 14.33 26.69 35.80
CA ARG A 422 14.29 26.85 34.33
C ARG A 422 15.69 26.94 33.71
N ARG A 423 16.64 27.56 34.42
CA ARG A 423 18.03 27.64 33.98
C ARG A 423 18.72 26.28 34.03
N ARG A 424 18.47 25.50 35.09
CA ARG A 424 18.97 24.12 35.21
C ARG A 424 18.37 23.17 34.18
N ASP A 425 17.11 23.35 33.81
CA ASP A 425 16.46 22.56 32.75
C ASP A 425 16.98 22.92 31.36
N MET A 426 17.26 24.21 31.09
CA MET A 426 17.92 24.62 29.84
C MET A 426 19.34 24.06 29.73
N GLU A 427 20.13 24.10 30.81
CA GLU A 427 21.47 23.52 30.83
C GLU A 427 21.44 21.99 30.68
N ARG A 428 20.43 21.32 31.27
CA ARG A 428 20.20 19.88 31.08
C ARG A 428 19.85 19.55 29.63
N GLY A 429 18.98 20.35 29.01
CA GLY A 429 18.62 20.22 27.59
C GLY A 429 19.81 20.45 26.64
N HIS A 430 20.72 21.38 26.97
CA HIS A 430 21.94 21.57 26.19
C HIS A 430 22.88 20.36 26.26
N ARG A 431 23.12 19.82 27.47
CA ARG A 431 23.94 18.62 27.67
C ARG A 431 23.34 17.36 27.05
N GLU A 432 22.02 17.33 26.88
CA GLU A 432 21.33 16.23 26.19
C GLU A 432 21.49 16.32 24.68
N ARG A 433 21.35 17.54 24.11
CA ARG A 433 21.63 17.80 22.69
C ARG A 433 23.06 17.49 22.28
N GLU A 434 24.04 17.81 23.13
CA GLU A 434 25.44 17.46 22.88
C GLU A 434 25.67 15.94 22.87
N ARG A 435 25.05 15.21 23.80
CA ARG A 435 25.13 13.74 23.84
C ARG A 435 24.47 13.10 22.63
N ASP A 436 23.38 13.67 22.13
CA ASP A 436 22.71 13.16 20.93
C ASP A 436 23.51 13.47 19.65
N ALA A 437 24.13 14.65 19.55
CA ALA A 437 25.07 14.96 18.47
C ALA A 437 26.30 14.02 18.48
N GLU A 438 26.82 13.67 19.65
CA GLU A 438 27.92 12.70 19.79
C GLU A 438 27.49 11.28 19.37
N ARG A 439 26.27 10.85 19.75
CA ARG A 439 25.69 9.58 19.30
C ARG A 439 25.52 9.53 17.79
N GLU A 440 25.08 10.62 17.18
CA GLU A 440 24.93 10.72 15.73
C GLU A 440 26.29 10.63 15.00
N ARG A 441 27.33 11.27 15.54
CA ARG A 441 28.70 11.15 15.01
C ARG A 441 29.23 9.71 15.10
N LYS A 442 29.00 9.02 16.23
CA LYS A 442 29.38 7.60 16.42
C LYS A 442 28.60 6.67 15.48
N TYR A 443 27.33 6.98 15.22
CA TYR A 443 26.49 6.23 14.28
C TYR A 443 26.99 6.39 12.84
N LYS A 444 27.24 7.62 12.39
CA LYS A 444 27.81 7.93 11.06
C LYS A 444 29.17 7.24 10.86
N ALA A 445 30.05 7.26 11.87
CA ALA A 445 31.34 6.57 11.80
C ALA A 445 31.20 5.03 11.67
N ARG A 446 30.23 4.42 12.36
CA ARG A 446 29.95 2.98 12.25
C ARG A 446 29.40 2.60 10.88
N ASP A 447 28.56 3.43 10.30
CA ASP A 447 27.97 3.20 8.98
C ASP A 447 29.04 3.27 7.87
N THR A 448 29.91 4.27 7.93
CA THR A 448 31.07 4.38 7.02
C THR A 448 32.00 3.17 7.14
N ASN A 449 32.25 2.67 8.35
CA ASN A 449 33.10 1.49 8.56
C ASN A 449 32.43 0.21 8.03
N ARG A 450 31.10 0.11 8.13
CA ARG A 450 30.31 -1.00 7.60
C ARG A 450 30.32 -1.03 6.08
N GLU A 451 30.21 0.13 5.43
CA GLU A 451 30.35 0.25 3.97
C GLU A 451 31.76 -0.12 3.48
N ARG A 452 32.81 0.30 4.19
CA ARG A 452 34.20 -0.13 3.88
C ARG A 452 34.37 -1.65 3.97
N GLU A 453 33.81 -2.29 5.00
CA GLU A 453 33.89 -3.75 5.16
C GLU A 453 33.07 -4.51 4.10
N LYS A 454 31.92 -3.98 3.67
CA LYS A 454 31.16 -4.55 2.54
C LYS A 454 31.96 -4.49 1.24
N SER A 455 32.59 -3.35 0.94
CA SER A 455 33.45 -3.18 -0.24
C SER A 455 34.67 -4.12 -0.21
N ARG A 456 35.28 -4.30 0.97
CA ARG A 456 36.37 -5.26 1.17
C ARG A 456 35.94 -6.69 0.86
N ARG A 457 34.81 -7.14 1.44
CA ARG A 457 34.25 -8.48 1.19
C ARG A 457 33.81 -8.70 -0.26
N HIS A 458 33.33 -7.66 -0.95
CA HIS A 458 33.00 -7.73 -2.36
C HIS A 458 34.25 -7.98 -3.22
N THR A 459 35.33 -7.26 -2.92
CA THR A 459 36.62 -7.39 -3.59
C THR A 459 37.24 -8.76 -3.35
N GLU A 460 37.22 -9.27 -2.11
CA GLU A 460 37.69 -10.62 -1.76
C GLU A 460 36.90 -11.71 -2.52
N ARG A 461 35.57 -11.60 -2.60
CA ARG A 461 34.72 -12.54 -3.36
C ARG A 461 35.03 -12.51 -4.86
N HIS A 462 35.31 -11.33 -5.41
CA HIS A 462 35.69 -11.19 -6.81
C HIS A 462 37.05 -11.84 -7.11
N HIS A 463 38.05 -11.65 -6.24
CA HIS A 463 39.34 -12.34 -6.35
C HIS A 463 39.22 -13.86 -6.21
N ALA A 464 38.41 -14.34 -5.25
CA ALA A 464 38.15 -15.76 -5.09
C ALA A 464 37.53 -16.37 -6.36
N ARG A 465 36.52 -15.71 -6.95
CA ARG A 465 35.89 -16.15 -8.21
C ARG A 465 36.89 -16.23 -9.37
N LYS A 466 37.77 -15.24 -9.52
CA LYS A 466 38.84 -15.27 -10.53
C LYS A 466 39.82 -16.43 -10.30
N SER A 467 40.20 -16.69 -9.04
CA SER A 467 41.08 -17.81 -8.69
C SER A 467 40.44 -19.17 -9.00
N TYR A 468 39.17 -19.36 -8.66
CA TYR A 468 38.43 -20.59 -8.99
C TYR A 468 38.30 -20.80 -10.51
N ALA A 469 38.01 -19.73 -11.26
CA ALA A 469 37.94 -19.80 -12.73
C ALA A 469 39.30 -20.16 -13.36
N ALA A 470 40.40 -19.62 -12.84
CA ALA A 470 41.75 -19.97 -13.29
C ALA A 470 42.09 -21.44 -13.01
N LYS A 471 41.77 -21.95 -11.82
CA LYS A 471 41.95 -23.37 -11.45
C LYS A 471 41.11 -24.31 -12.31
N ALA A 472 39.87 -23.91 -12.66
CA ALA A 472 39.00 -24.68 -13.54
C ALA A 472 39.55 -24.76 -14.97
N LYS A 473 40.08 -23.64 -15.51
CA LYS A 473 40.74 -23.61 -16.82
C LYS A 473 42.00 -24.48 -16.86
N ALA A 474 42.82 -24.46 -15.81
CA ALA A 474 44.01 -25.31 -15.71
C ALA A 474 43.64 -26.81 -15.72
N LYS A 475 42.62 -27.23 -14.95
CA LYS A 475 42.13 -28.62 -14.95
C LYS A 475 41.55 -29.05 -16.31
N ALA A 476 40.90 -28.14 -17.03
CA ALA A 476 40.37 -28.42 -18.36
C ALA A 476 41.49 -28.63 -19.39
N GLY A 477 42.54 -27.80 -19.36
CA GLY A 477 43.71 -27.94 -20.22
C GLY A 477 44.47 -29.24 -19.97
N ASP A 478 44.64 -29.63 -18.71
CA ASP A 478 45.36 -30.86 -18.34
C ASP A 478 44.59 -32.13 -18.76
N LYS A 479 43.25 -32.09 -18.71
CA LYS A 479 42.36 -33.15 -19.21
C LYS A 479 42.39 -33.27 -20.74
N MET A 480 42.64 -32.16 -21.45
CA MET A 480 42.77 -32.13 -22.90
C MET A 480 44.13 -32.66 -23.35
N ARG A 481 45.20 -32.32 -22.63
CA ARG A 481 46.57 -32.78 -22.87
C ARG A 481 46.75 -34.29 -22.63
N ARG A 482 46.03 -34.87 -21.67
CA ARG A 482 45.98 -36.34 -21.44
C ARG A 482 45.21 -37.11 -22.53
N LYS A 483 44.31 -36.46 -23.27
CA LYS A 483 43.58 -37.09 -24.39
C LYS A 483 44.36 -37.09 -25.70
N THR A 484 45.38 -36.24 -25.83
CA THR A 484 46.21 -36.14 -27.05
C THR A 484 47.43 -37.05 -27.04
N THR A 485 47.82 -37.63 -25.90
CA THR A 485 49.01 -38.48 -25.76
C THR A 485 48.78 -39.99 -25.94
N THR A 486 47.57 -40.44 -26.31
CA THR A 486 47.23 -41.88 -26.47
C THR A 486 47.05 -42.35 -27.91
N LYS A 487 47.62 -41.65 -28.90
CA LYS A 487 47.68 -42.16 -30.29
C LYS A 487 49.14 -42.23 -30.75
N SER A 488 49.68 -43.45 -30.75
CA SER A 488 50.88 -43.82 -31.52
C SER A 488 50.50 -44.88 -32.56
N PRO A 489 51.18 -44.96 -33.74
CA PRO A 489 50.59 -45.46 -34.98
C PRO A 489 50.91 -46.94 -35.30
N ARG A 490 50.06 -47.52 -36.15
CA ARG A 490 50.08 -48.89 -36.71
C ARG A 490 51.44 -49.32 -37.29
N LYS A 491 51.74 -50.62 -37.19
CA LYS A 491 52.59 -51.38 -38.14
C LYS A 491 51.83 -52.61 -38.68
N HIS A 492 52.10 -52.90 -39.95
CA HIS A 492 51.55 -53.94 -40.82
C HIS A 492 52.23 -55.33 -40.63
N ALA A 493 51.66 -56.34 -41.31
CA ALA A 493 52.12 -57.73 -41.58
C ALA A 493 51.79 -58.74 -40.47
N GLU A 494 51.33 -59.98 -40.70
CA GLU A 494 51.30 -60.84 -41.89
C GLU A 494 50.26 -61.98 -41.71
N ARG A 495 50.06 -62.80 -42.74
CA ARG A 495 49.04 -63.86 -42.92
C ARG A 495 49.39 -65.15 -42.17
N ASP A 496 48.38 -65.92 -41.73
CA ASP A 496 48.18 -67.30 -42.23
C ASP A 496 46.79 -67.89 -41.83
N PRO A 497 46.21 -68.80 -42.62
CA PRO A 497 44.83 -69.30 -42.48
C PRO A 497 44.77 -70.71 -41.88
N ASP A 498 43.72 -71.00 -41.10
CA ASP A 498 43.19 -72.36 -41.03
C ASP A 498 41.69 -72.36 -40.69
N TYR A 499 40.92 -73.01 -41.58
CA TYR A 499 39.52 -73.41 -41.45
C TYR A 499 39.47 -74.76 -40.66
N PRO A 500 38.31 -75.36 -40.21
CA PRO A 500 37.00 -75.26 -40.85
C PRO A 500 35.69 -75.34 -40.00
N HIS A 501 34.61 -74.91 -40.67
CA HIS A 501 33.22 -75.43 -40.70
C HIS A 501 32.37 -75.68 -39.43
N ARG A 502 31.18 -75.02 -39.38
CA ARG A 502 29.80 -75.57 -39.59
C ARG A 502 28.75 -74.49 -39.20
N ARG A 503 27.84 -74.08 -40.11
CA ARG A 503 26.40 -74.49 -40.26
C ARG A 503 25.55 -74.18 -38.99
N HIS A 504 24.35 -73.58 -38.98
CA HIS A 504 23.25 -73.40 -39.95
C HIS A 504 22.21 -72.37 -39.36
N THR A 505 21.53 -71.62 -40.25
CA THR A 505 20.09 -71.24 -40.29
C THR A 505 19.37 -70.50 -39.14
N ASP A 506 18.95 -69.27 -39.47
CA ASP A 506 17.56 -68.79 -39.65
C ASP A 506 16.41 -69.06 -38.65
N ALA A 507 15.83 -67.92 -38.25
CA ALA A 507 14.39 -67.56 -38.30
C ALA A 507 13.39 -67.92 -37.18
N ALA A 508 12.64 -66.85 -36.82
CA ALA A 508 11.19 -66.74 -36.62
C ALA A 508 10.59 -66.68 -35.19
N ARG A 509 9.96 -65.50 -34.94
CA ARG A 509 8.59 -65.23 -34.43
C ARG A 509 8.09 -65.83 -33.09
N GLY A 510 7.48 -64.97 -32.27
CA GLY A 510 6.39 -65.36 -31.33
C GLY A 510 6.24 -64.46 -30.07
N PRO A 511 5.05 -63.90 -29.75
CA PRO A 511 4.83 -62.94 -28.64
C PRO A 511 3.96 -63.43 -27.45
N SER A 512 3.82 -62.57 -26.40
CA SER A 512 2.77 -62.53 -25.33
C SER A 512 3.00 -63.43 -24.07
N PRO A 513 2.28 -63.31 -22.91
CA PRO A 513 1.15 -62.42 -22.51
C PRO A 513 1.15 -61.81 -21.06
N ARG A 514 0.10 -61.00 -20.81
CA ARG A 514 -0.43 -60.44 -19.53
C ARG A 514 -0.89 -61.48 -18.49
N ALA A 515 -0.95 -61.08 -17.21
CA ALA A 515 -1.97 -61.54 -16.24
C ALA A 515 -2.24 -60.51 -15.12
N GLN A 516 -3.53 -60.38 -14.75
CA GLN A 516 -4.11 -59.63 -13.62
C GLN A 516 -4.34 -60.56 -12.41
N ARG A 517 -4.38 -59.99 -11.18
CA ARG A 517 -5.29 -60.32 -10.04
C ARG A 517 -4.82 -59.58 -8.77
N ASP A 518 -5.59 -58.65 -8.21
CA ASP A 518 -6.63 -58.79 -7.15
C ASP A 518 -6.10 -58.71 -5.70
N GLY A 519 -6.74 -57.84 -4.88
CA GLY A 519 -7.15 -58.26 -3.53
C GLY A 519 -6.69 -57.48 -2.28
N ARG A 520 -7.61 -56.63 -1.78
CA ARG A 520 -8.07 -56.49 -0.37
C ARG A 520 -7.36 -55.56 0.65
N ARG A 521 -8.25 -54.77 1.26
CA ARG A 521 -8.28 -54.00 2.51
C ARG A 521 -7.63 -54.67 3.73
N PHE A 522 -7.10 -53.88 4.66
CA PHE A 522 -7.41 -53.97 6.11
C PHE A 522 -7.21 -52.63 6.85
N HIS A 523 -7.99 -52.50 7.92
CA HIS A 523 -8.16 -51.36 8.83
C HIS A 523 -7.23 -51.46 10.05
N ARG A 524 -7.04 -50.31 10.72
CA ARG A 524 -6.65 -50.08 12.15
C ARG A 524 -5.23 -50.44 12.59
N ARG A 525 -4.49 -49.42 13.03
CA ARG A 525 -4.36 -49.06 14.46
C ARG A 525 -4.09 -47.57 14.60
#